data_AF-A0A7W1ABY3-F1
#
_entry.id   AF-A0A7W1ABY3-F1
#
_cell.length_a   1.000
_cell.length_b   1.000
_cell.length_c   1.000
_cell.angle_alpha   90.00
_cell.angle_beta   90.00
_cell.angle_gamma   90.00
#
_symmetry.space_group_name_H-M   'P 1'
#
loop_
_entity.id
_entity.type
_entity.pdbx_description
1 polymer ?
#
loop_
_entity_poly.entity_id
_entity_poly.type
_entity_poly.pdbx_seq_one_letter_code
_entity_poly.pdbx_strand_id
1 'polypeptide(L)'
;WGLKSRSYRYAKEQVEHSLVYAYRDRKNKKRTFRQLWIVRINAAARANGMSYNQFISGLHKAGIELDRKVLADLAVADPAAFTAVVEQAKAALEASKAA
;
A
#
# COMPACT_ATOMS: atom_id res chain seq x y z
N TRP A 1 -15.34 -15.52 -23.49
CA TRP A 1 -16.27 -16.66 -23.49
C TRP A 1 -17.33 -16.44 -24.58
N GLY A 2 -17.92 -17.50 -25.13
CA GLY A 2 -18.84 -17.42 -26.27
C GLY A 2 -18.14 -17.23 -27.62
N LEU A 3 -18.71 -16.42 -28.51
CA LEU A 3 -18.18 -16.20 -29.87
C LEU A 3 -16.75 -15.64 -29.89
N LYS A 4 -16.37 -14.88 -28.85
CA LYS A 4 -15.03 -14.31 -28.65
C LYS A 4 -13.93 -15.36 -28.43
N SER A 5 -14.29 -16.62 -28.21
CA SER A 5 -13.36 -17.75 -28.07
C SER A 5 -13.44 -18.77 -29.22
N ARG A 6 -14.34 -18.59 -30.19
CA ARG A 6 -14.56 -19.57 -31.28
C ARG A 6 -14.48 -18.96 -32.68
N SER A 7 -14.89 -17.71 -32.85
CA SER A 7 -14.86 -17.01 -34.14
C SER A 7 -13.67 -16.06 -34.21
N TYR A 8 -12.86 -16.19 -35.26
CA TYR A 8 -11.64 -15.39 -35.45
C TYR A 8 -11.92 -13.88 -35.41
N ARG A 9 -12.97 -13.41 -36.10
CA ARG A 9 -13.31 -11.99 -36.17
C ARG A 9 -13.56 -11.39 -34.79
N TYR A 10 -14.45 -12.01 -34.00
CA TYR A 10 -14.77 -11.56 -32.65
C TYR A 10 -13.62 -11.78 -31.67
N ALA A 11 -12.80 -12.81 -31.87
CA ALA A 11 -11.62 -13.06 -31.04
C ALA A 11 -10.57 -11.96 -31.25
N LYS A 12 -10.32 -11.53 -32.49
CA LYS A 12 -9.37 -10.46 -32.81
C LYS A 12 -9.74 -9.15 -32.09
N GLU A 13 -11.00 -8.71 -32.20
CA GLU A 13 -11.51 -7.52 -31.50
C GLU A 13 -11.32 -7.64 -29.98
N GLN A 14 -11.64 -8.82 -29.41
CA GLN A 14 -11.48 -9.05 -27.98
C GLN A 14 -10.00 -9.00 -27.55
N VAL A 15 -9.09 -9.56 -28.34
CA VAL A 15 -7.64 -9.53 -28.04
C VAL A 15 -7.13 -8.09 -28.05
N GLU A 16 -7.51 -7.29 -29.05
CA GLU A 16 -7.12 -5.88 -29.14
C GLU A 16 -7.55 -5.10 -27.89
N HIS A 17 -8.81 -5.23 -27.47
CA HIS A 17 -9.30 -4.61 -26.23
C HIS A 17 -8.59 -5.13 -24.97
N SER A 18 -8.39 -6.46 -24.88
CA SER A 18 -7.71 -7.08 -23.75
C SER A 18 -6.26 -6.59 -23.60
N LEU A 19 -5.56 -6.35 -24.71
CA LEU A 19 -4.20 -5.80 -24.68
C LEU A 19 -4.17 -4.36 -24.17
N VAL A 20 -5.12 -3.52 -24.57
CA VAL A 20 -5.27 -2.14 -24.07
C VAL A 20 -5.55 -2.15 -22.55
N TYR A 21 -6.48 -2.99 -22.10
CA TYR A 21 -6.76 -3.13 -20.66
C TYR A 21 -5.56 -3.66 -19.90
N ALA A 22 -4.86 -4.68 -20.41
CA ALA A 22 -3.66 -5.21 -19.78
C ALA A 22 -2.57 -4.13 -19.63
N TYR A 23 -2.38 -3.28 -20.64
CA TYR A 23 -1.43 -2.17 -20.55
C TYR A 23 -1.83 -1.15 -19.47
N ARG A 24 -3.09 -0.71 -19.47
CA ARG A 24 -3.63 0.21 -18.46
C ARG A 24 -3.50 -0.38 -17.06
N ASP A 25 -3.88 -1.64 -16.90
CA ASP A 25 -3.99 -2.28 -15.58
C ASP A 25 -2.63 -2.62 -14.99
N ARG A 26 -1.57 -2.82 -15.80
CA ARG A 26 -0.19 -2.88 -15.28
C ARG A 26 0.22 -1.58 -14.57
N LYS A 27 -0.20 -0.42 -15.06
CA LYS A 27 0.04 0.88 -14.41
C LYS A 27 -0.85 1.05 -13.17
N ASN A 28 -2.13 0.68 -13.28
CA ASN A 28 -3.08 0.79 -12.17
C ASN A 28 -2.74 -0.14 -11.01
N LYS A 29 -2.25 -1.36 -11.27
CA LYS A 29 -1.85 -2.35 -10.26
C LYS A 29 -0.95 -1.74 -9.19
N LYS A 30 0.04 -0.93 -9.58
CA LYS A 30 0.95 -0.22 -8.66
C LYS A 30 0.20 0.71 -7.70
N ARG A 31 -0.83 1.41 -8.18
CA ARG A 31 -1.68 2.30 -7.39
C ARG A 31 -2.61 1.52 -6.46
N THR A 32 -3.24 0.46 -6.97
CA THR A 32 -4.14 -0.41 -6.19
C THR A 32 -3.41 -1.07 -5.02
N PHE A 33 -2.20 -1.61 -5.23
CA PHE A 33 -1.42 -2.18 -4.13
C PHE A 33 -0.97 -1.12 -3.12
N ARG A 34 -0.53 0.05 -3.59
CA ARG A 34 -0.19 1.15 -2.67
C ARG A 34 -1.39 1.55 -1.81
N GLN A 35 -2.58 1.65 -2.39
CA GLN A 35 -3.80 1.96 -1.66
C GLN A 35 -4.09 0.88 -0.60
N LEU A 36 -3.99 -0.40 -0.97
CA LEU A 36 -4.18 -1.51 -0.04
C LEU A 36 -3.18 -1.46 1.13
N TRP A 37 -1.91 -1.21 0.87
CA TRP A 37 -0.89 -1.09 1.92
C TRP A 37 -1.20 0.06 2.88
N ILE A 38 -1.62 1.21 2.37
CA ILE A 38 -2.01 2.35 3.21
C ILE A 38 -3.19 1.98 4.11
N VAL A 39 -4.20 1.27 3.59
CA VAL A 39 -5.35 0.83 4.39
C VAL A 39 -4.91 -0.11 5.52
N ARG A 40 -4.04 -1.08 5.22
CA ARG A 40 -3.50 -2.01 6.23
C ARG A 40 -2.70 -1.29 7.32
N ILE A 41 -1.76 -0.42 6.93
CA ILE A 41 -0.96 0.38 7.86
C ILE A 41 -1.85 1.30 8.69
N ASN A 42 -2.86 1.93 8.08
CA ASN A 42 -3.76 2.82 8.80
C ASN A 42 -4.56 2.06 9.88
N ALA A 43 -5.06 0.87 9.56
CA ALA A 43 -5.75 0.04 10.55
C ALA A 43 -4.83 -0.32 11.73
N ALA A 44 -3.61 -0.76 11.45
CA ALA A 44 -2.64 -1.11 12.49
C ALA A 44 -2.16 0.10 13.30
N ALA A 45 -1.90 1.25 12.67
CA ALA A 45 -1.53 2.49 13.34
C ALA A 45 -2.66 3.00 14.24
N ARG A 46 -3.91 2.92 13.77
CA ARG A 46 -5.11 3.29 14.55
C ARG A 46 -5.28 2.41 15.79
N ALA A 47 -5.05 1.10 15.65
CA ALA A 47 -5.06 0.18 16.79
C ALA A 47 -4.01 0.56 17.85
N ASN A 48 -2.88 1.13 17.42
CA ASN A 48 -1.83 1.67 18.29
C ASN A 48 -2.06 3.15 18.68
N GLY A 49 -3.25 3.71 18.46
CA GLY A 49 -3.61 5.07 18.88
C GLY A 49 -2.98 6.21 18.06
N MET A 50 -2.55 5.96 16.83
CA MET A 50 -1.94 6.96 15.95
C MET A 50 -2.63 7.01 14.58
N SER A 51 -2.77 8.21 14.00
CA SER A 51 -3.26 8.32 12.61
C SER A 51 -2.15 8.00 11.61
N TYR A 52 -2.50 7.47 10.43
CA TYR A 52 -1.53 7.17 9.37
C TYR A 52 -0.65 8.39 8.99
N ASN A 53 -1.23 9.59 8.89
CA ASN A 53 -0.47 10.79 8.53
C ASN A 53 0.59 11.13 9.58
N GLN A 54 0.23 11.05 10.86
CA GLN A 54 1.18 11.27 11.96
C GLN A 54 2.26 10.18 11.99
N PHE A 55 1.88 8.92 11.77
CA PHE A 55 2.82 7.80 11.70
C PHE A 55 3.88 8.00 10.61
N ILE A 56 3.45 8.31 9.38
CA ILE A 56 4.39 8.57 8.27
C ILE A 56 5.28 9.78 8.55
N SER A 57 4.72 10.86 9.13
CA SER A 57 5.52 12.03 9.53
C SER A 57 6.57 11.65 10.59
N GLY A 58 6.17 10.85 11.59
CA GLY A 58 7.06 10.35 12.64
C GLY A 58 8.19 9.48 12.09
N LEU A 59 7.89 8.56 11.16
CA LEU A 59 8.90 7.74 10.50
C LEU A 59 9.95 8.58 9.76
N HIS A 60 9.51 9.58 8.99
CA HIS A 60 10.43 10.47 8.29
C HIS A 60 11.31 11.27 9.25
N LYS A 61 10.77 11.74 10.38
CA LYS A 61 11.53 12.45 11.42
C LYS A 61 12.49 11.53 12.17
N ALA A 62 12.13 10.27 12.34
CA ALA A 62 12.99 9.24 12.93
C ALA A 62 14.10 8.75 11.98
N GLY A 63 14.09 9.18 10.70
CA GLY A 63 15.04 8.69 9.70
C GLY A 63 14.79 7.24 9.24
N ILE A 64 13.58 6.71 9.46
CA ILE A 64 13.23 5.32 9.11
C ILE A 64 12.68 5.30 7.68
N GLU A 65 13.46 4.79 6.73
CA GLU A 65 13.14 4.74 5.30
C GLU A 65 12.46 3.44 4.85
N LEU A 66 11.60 2.85 5.70
CA LEU A 66 10.87 1.63 5.34
C LEU A 66 9.79 1.91 4.29
N ASP A 67 9.70 1.03 3.30
CA ASP A 67 8.67 1.12 2.28
C ASP A 67 7.29 0.67 2.81
N ARG A 68 6.23 1.08 2.11
CA ARG A 68 4.85 0.75 2.52
C ARG A 68 4.51 -0.72 2.34
N LYS A 69 5.23 -1.43 1.48
CA LYS A 69 5.02 -2.85 1.26
C LYS A 69 5.45 -3.63 2.49
N VAL A 70 6.68 -3.39 2.95
CA VAL A 70 7.26 -4.01 4.15
C VAL A 70 6.50 -3.57 5.39
N LEU A 71 6.14 -2.29 5.54
CA LEU A 71 5.34 -1.85 6.68
C LEU A 71 3.96 -2.52 6.74
N ALA A 72 3.30 -2.70 5.60
CA ALA A 72 2.00 -3.37 5.55
C ALA A 72 2.10 -4.88 5.78
N ASP A 73 3.23 -5.49 5.42
CA ASP A 73 3.50 -6.91 5.68
C ASP A 73 3.85 -7.13 7.15
N LEU A 74 4.72 -6.30 7.71
CA LEU A 74 5.08 -6.28 9.14
C LEU A 74 3.84 -6.13 10.01
N ALA A 75 2.93 -5.22 9.66
CA ALA A 75 1.67 -5.01 10.38
C ALA A 75 0.79 -6.27 10.46
N VAL A 76 0.94 -7.22 9.54
CA VAL A 76 0.16 -8.47 9.48
C VAL A 76 0.94 -9.65 10.06
N ALA A 77 2.21 -9.78 9.69
CA ALA A 77 3.06 -10.91 10.05
C ALA A 77 3.56 -10.83 11.51
N ASP A 78 3.90 -9.64 11.98
CA ASP A 78 4.38 -9.41 13.35
C ASP A 78 3.85 -8.07 13.91
N PRO A 79 2.65 -8.10 14.52
CA PRO A 79 2.06 -6.92 15.13
C PRO A 79 2.92 -6.31 16.26
N ALA A 80 3.68 -7.14 17.00
CA ALA A 80 4.50 -6.66 18.11
C ALA A 80 5.68 -5.82 17.60
N ALA A 81 6.37 -6.29 16.56
CA ALA A 81 7.41 -5.52 15.89
C ALA A 81 6.84 -4.22 15.28
N PHE A 82 5.64 -4.25 14.69
CA PHE A 82 4.99 -3.05 14.19
C PHE A 82 4.72 -2.02 15.30
N THR A 83 4.27 -2.47 16.48
CA THR A 83 4.05 -1.58 17.64
C THR A 83 5.35 -0.89 18.07
N ALA A 84 6.49 -1.60 18.12
CA ALA A 84 7.78 -0.98 18.44
C ALA A 84 8.17 0.12 17.44
N VAL A 85 7.87 -0.07 16.15
CA VAL A 85 8.10 0.95 15.11
C VAL A 85 7.17 2.17 15.32
N VAL A 86 5.92 1.94 15.71
CA VAL A 86 4.96 3.02 16.02
C VAL A 86 5.43 3.83 17.23
N GLU A 87 5.97 3.19 18.25
CA GLU A 87 6.52 3.89 19.43
C GLU A 87 7.71 4.77 19.06
N GLN A 88 8.64 4.29 18.24
CA GLN A 88 9.75 5.11 17.73
C GLN A 88 9.24 6.31 16.93
N ALA A 89 8.25 6.10 16.05
CA ALA A 89 7.63 7.18 15.29
C ALA A 89 6.91 8.21 16.20
N LYS A 90 6.26 7.77 17.28
CA LYS A 90 5.67 8.65 18.30
C LYS A 90 6.74 9.48 19.00
N ALA A 91 7.80 8.85 19.49
CA ALA A 91 8.88 9.51 20.20
C ALA A 91 9.53 10.61 19.34
N ALA A 92 9.85 10.30 18.07
CA ALA A 92 10.42 11.27 17.15
C ALA A 92 9.46 12.44 16.83
N LEU A 93 8.15 12.16 16.77
CA LEU A 93 7.15 13.20 16.50
C LEU A 93 6.99 14.15 17.69
N GLU A 94 7.00 13.64 18.93
CA GLU A 94 6.98 14.48 20.14
C GLU A 94 8.28 15.26 20.32
N ALA A 95 9.45 14.65 20.08
CA ALA A 95 10.74 15.34 20.13
C ALA A 95 10.79 16.54 19.17
N SER A 96 10.20 16.40 17.98
CA SER A 96 10.11 17.49 17.00
C SER A 96 9.06 18.56 17.33
N LYS A 97 8.09 18.30 18.23
CA LYS A 97 7.17 19.35 18.70
C LYS A 97 7.75 20.17 19.84
N ALA A 98 8.67 19.58 20.60
CA ALA A 98 9.34 20.22 21.72
C ALA A 98 10.50 21.14 21.27
N ALA A 99 11.02 20.93 20.05
CA ALA A 99 11.98 21.81 19.39
C ALA A 99 11.28 22.89 18.56
#